data_AF-W9APS9-F1
#
_entry.id   AF-W9APS9-F1
#
_cell.length_a   1.000
_cell.length_b   1.000
_cell.length_c   1.000
_cell.angle_alpha   90.00
_cell.angle_beta   90.00
_cell.angle_gamma   90.00
#
_symmetry.space_group_name_H-M   'P 1'
#
loop_
_entity.id
_entity.type
_entity.pdbx_description
1 polymer ?
#
loop_
_entity_poly.entity_id
_entity_poly.type
_entity_poly.pdbx_seq_one_letter_code
_entity_poly.pdbx_strand_id
1 'polypeptide(L)'
;MKIGQEIRTQTEPNYTRTNVVESNSFQQSLRSQTQSLKQQELQQLMKNITLQGNKLARFRSFRDLAKFKRMVKSFLQETVSNGLDLEHSHSFSLDGQSRKLAIVKQVDEKLLELTEEIMNREKKTVDILGLIGEIKGLLINIYT
;
A
#
# COMPACT_ATOMS: atom_id res chain seq x y z
N MET A 1 24.00 -79.13 20.50
CA MET A 1 22.84 -78.22 20.67
C MET A 1 23.32 -76.79 20.48
N LYS A 2 22.97 -76.14 19.37
CA LYS A 2 23.18 -74.70 19.13
C LYS A 2 21.86 -74.15 18.60
N ILE A 3 21.20 -73.28 19.36
CA ILE A 3 20.01 -72.55 18.93
C ILE A 3 20.30 -71.08 19.22
N GLY A 4 20.71 -70.35 18.19
CA GLY A 4 20.65 -68.90 18.17
C GLY A 4 19.53 -68.52 17.22
N GLN A 5 18.37 -68.16 17.77
CA GLN A 5 17.29 -67.54 16.99
C GLN A 5 17.61 -66.05 16.87
N GLU A 6 18.01 -65.63 15.68
CA GLU A 6 18.10 -64.20 15.35
C GLU A 6 16.69 -63.69 15.03
N ILE A 7 16.16 -62.85 15.92
CA ILE A 7 14.94 -62.10 15.69
C ILE A 7 15.28 -61.00 14.68
N ARG A 8 14.94 -61.23 13.41
CA ARG A 8 14.92 -60.18 12.38
C ARG A 8 13.73 -59.26 12.66
N THR A 9 13.98 -58.15 13.33
CA THR A 9 13.07 -57.00 13.36
C THR A 9 13.03 -56.38 11.97
N GLN A 10 11.90 -56.55 11.27
CA GLN A 10 11.60 -55.80 10.06
C GLN A 10 11.40 -54.33 10.45
N THR A 11 12.27 -53.44 9.98
CA THR A 11 12.08 -51.99 10.11
C THR A 11 10.96 -51.54 9.18
N GLU A 12 9.94 -50.91 9.75
CA GLU A 12 8.84 -50.28 8.99
C GLU A 12 9.37 -49.25 7.98
N PRO A 13 8.74 -49.12 6.80
CA PRO A 13 9.12 -48.10 5.84
C PRO A 13 8.83 -46.72 6.44
N ASN A 14 9.90 -45.93 6.61
CA ASN A 14 9.84 -44.58 7.10
C ASN A 14 9.19 -43.70 6.02
N TYR A 15 7.87 -43.49 6.10
CA TYR A 15 7.17 -42.55 5.23
C TYR A 15 7.61 -41.13 5.59
N THR A 16 8.61 -40.62 4.88
CA THR A 16 8.95 -39.20 4.92
C THR A 16 7.77 -38.44 4.30
N ARG A 17 6.86 -37.93 5.13
CA ARG A 17 5.79 -37.02 4.68
C ARG A 17 6.46 -35.79 4.05
N THR A 18 6.28 -35.64 2.75
CA THR A 18 6.55 -34.43 1.97
C THR A 18 5.55 -33.31 2.33
N ASN A 19 5.51 -32.90 3.60
CA ASN A 19 4.64 -31.82 4.10
C ASN A 19 5.10 -30.40 3.72
N VAL A 20 6.19 -30.26 2.97
CA VAL A 20 6.82 -28.96 2.67
C VAL A 20 6.13 -28.24 1.49
N VAL A 21 5.49 -28.98 0.58
CA VAL A 21 4.87 -28.38 -0.62
C VAL A 21 3.50 -27.77 -0.30
N GLU A 22 2.70 -28.41 0.57
CA GLU A 22 1.38 -27.95 0.96
C GLU A 22 1.42 -26.65 1.80
N SER A 23 2.37 -26.56 2.74
CA SER A 23 2.54 -25.38 3.61
C SER A 23 2.95 -24.13 2.83
N ASN A 24 3.79 -24.27 1.81
CA ASN A 24 4.17 -23.16 0.93
C ASN A 24 2.99 -22.67 0.09
N SER A 25 2.11 -23.57 -0.37
CA SER A 25 0.94 -23.21 -1.18
C SER A 25 -0.11 -22.41 -0.39
N PHE A 26 -0.33 -22.77 0.87
CA PHE A 26 -1.21 -22.04 1.79
C PHE A 26 -0.64 -20.66 2.11
N GLN A 27 0.65 -20.59 2.47
CA GLN A 27 1.30 -19.31 2.76
C GLN A 27 1.26 -18.35 1.57
N GLN A 28 1.44 -18.86 0.35
CA GLN A 28 1.36 -18.05 -0.86
C GLN A 28 -0.07 -17.55 -1.12
N SER A 29 -1.08 -18.40 -0.92
CA SER A 29 -2.50 -18.02 -1.05
C SER A 29 -2.92 -17.00 0.02
N LEU A 30 -2.41 -17.12 1.24
CA LEU A 30 -2.68 -16.15 2.31
C LEU A 30 -2.04 -14.78 2.02
N ARG A 31 -0.80 -14.78 1.51
CA ARG A 31 -0.10 -13.55 1.10
C ARG A 31 -0.83 -12.84 -0.04
N SER A 32 -1.25 -13.56 -1.07
CA SER A 32 -1.97 -12.97 -2.20
C SER A 32 -3.33 -12.38 -1.77
N GLN A 33 -4.06 -13.09 -0.91
CA GLN A 33 -5.33 -12.59 -0.37
C GLN A 33 -5.13 -11.33 0.48
N THR A 34 -4.10 -11.31 1.33
CA THR A 34 -3.76 -10.14 2.15
C THR A 34 -3.39 -8.94 1.27
N GLN A 35 -2.61 -9.15 0.21
CA GLN A 35 -2.24 -8.10 -0.73
C GLN A 35 -3.47 -7.56 -1.49
N SER A 36 -4.39 -8.43 -1.90
CA SER A 36 -5.65 -8.03 -2.55
C SER A 36 -6.50 -7.16 -1.63
N LEU A 37 -6.64 -7.53 -0.34
CA LEU A 37 -7.40 -6.75 0.63
C LEU A 37 -6.80 -5.35 0.83
N LYS A 38 -5.48 -5.27 1.01
CA LYS A 38 -4.77 -3.98 1.12
C LYS A 38 -4.97 -3.11 -0.14
N GLN A 39 -4.93 -3.72 -1.32
CA GLN A 39 -5.18 -3.01 -2.58
C GLN A 39 -6.61 -2.43 -2.65
N GLN A 40 -7.61 -3.18 -2.18
CA GLN A 40 -9.00 -2.70 -2.09
C GLN A 40 -9.15 -1.54 -1.10
N GLU A 41 -8.49 -1.61 0.06
CA GLU A 41 -8.49 -0.53 1.04
C GLU A 41 -7.87 0.76 0.47
N LEU A 42 -6.74 0.66 -0.23
CA LEU A 42 -6.11 1.80 -0.91
C LEU A 42 -7.03 2.40 -1.99
N GLN A 43 -7.71 1.57 -2.78
CA GLN A 43 -8.69 2.04 -3.77
C GLN A 43 -9.85 2.78 -3.11
N GLN A 44 -10.34 2.30 -1.96
CA GLN A 44 -11.40 2.95 -1.21
C GLN A 44 -10.95 4.30 -0.62
N LEU A 45 -9.73 4.37 -0.08
CA LEU A 45 -9.14 5.64 0.37
C LEU A 45 -9.00 6.63 -0.79
N MET A 46 -8.53 6.18 -1.95
CA MET A 46 -8.40 7.02 -3.15
C MET A 46 -9.75 7.56 -3.64
N LYS A 47 -10.79 6.72 -3.62
CA LYS A 47 -12.17 7.13 -3.94
C LYS A 47 -12.66 8.21 -2.98
N ASN A 48 -12.44 8.01 -1.68
CA ASN A 48 -12.83 8.97 -0.65
C ASN A 48 -12.08 10.32 -0.79
N ILE A 49 -10.78 10.28 -1.10
CA ILE A 49 -9.98 11.48 -1.41
C ILE A 49 -10.55 12.21 -2.62
N THR A 50 -10.91 11.49 -3.67
CA THR A 50 -11.50 12.07 -4.89
C THR A 50 -12.81 12.80 -4.59
N LEU A 51 -13.71 12.17 -3.83
CA LEU A 51 -14.99 12.77 -3.45
C LEU A 51 -14.77 14.03 -2.58
N GLN A 52 -13.84 13.96 -1.63
CA GLN A 52 -13.53 15.11 -0.77
C GLN A 52 -12.84 16.23 -1.56
N GLY A 53 -11.99 15.91 -2.55
CA GLY A 53 -11.38 16.89 -3.44
C GLY A 53 -12.41 17.63 -4.30
N ASN A 54 -13.37 16.90 -4.89
CA ASN A 54 -14.47 17.52 -5.64
C ASN A 54 -15.31 18.44 -4.76
N LYS A 55 -15.56 18.02 -3.51
CA LYS A 55 -16.26 18.84 -2.51
C LYS A 55 -15.44 20.10 -2.18
N LEU A 56 -14.14 19.95 -1.97
CA LEU A 56 -13.22 21.05 -1.69
C LEU A 56 -13.20 22.09 -2.81
N ALA A 57 -13.09 21.66 -4.07
CA ALA A 57 -13.11 22.55 -5.22
C ALA A 57 -14.41 23.36 -5.32
N ARG A 58 -15.54 22.74 -4.95
CA ARG A 58 -16.87 23.37 -4.99
C ARG A 58 -17.10 24.38 -3.86
N PHE A 59 -16.78 24.01 -2.62
CA PHE A 59 -17.14 24.82 -1.45
C PHE A 59 -15.99 25.68 -0.90
N ARG A 60 -14.74 25.31 -1.20
CA ARG A 60 -13.50 26.02 -0.79
C ARG A 60 -13.47 26.37 0.70
N SER A 61 -14.01 25.48 1.53
CA SER A 61 -14.06 25.71 2.97
C SER A 61 -12.77 25.20 3.64
N PHE A 62 -12.31 25.91 4.67
CA PHE A 62 -11.15 25.47 5.46
C PHE A 62 -11.37 24.09 6.10
N ARG A 63 -12.61 23.79 6.47
CA ARG A 63 -13.02 22.47 6.98
C ARG A 63 -12.80 21.37 5.93
N ASP A 64 -13.20 21.62 4.69
CA ASP A 64 -13.02 20.65 3.60
C ASP A 64 -11.54 20.50 3.22
N LEU A 65 -10.76 21.58 3.28
CA LEU A 65 -9.30 21.54 3.06
C LEU A 65 -8.61 20.69 4.12
N ALA A 66 -8.89 20.96 5.40
CA ALA A 66 -8.32 20.21 6.51
C ALA A 66 -8.67 18.71 6.42
N LYS A 67 -9.92 18.39 6.04
CA LYS A 67 -10.35 17.01 5.83
C LYS A 67 -9.62 16.36 4.65
N PHE A 68 -9.48 17.07 3.52
CA PHE A 68 -8.73 16.57 2.36
C PHE A 68 -7.26 16.29 2.72
N LYS A 69 -6.56 17.24 3.34
CA LYS A 69 -5.16 17.07 3.80
C LYS A 69 -4.99 15.87 4.74
N ARG A 70 -5.93 15.67 5.67
CA ARG A 70 -5.92 14.49 6.56
C ARG A 70 -6.06 13.18 5.80
N MET A 71 -6.97 13.11 4.84
CA MET A 71 -7.18 11.89 4.03
C MET A 71 -5.95 11.57 3.17
N VAL A 72 -5.33 12.59 2.57
CA VAL A 72 -4.07 12.42 1.82
C VAL A 72 -2.96 11.93 2.75
N LYS A 73 -2.81 12.51 3.95
CA LYS A 73 -1.84 12.06 4.94
C LYS A 73 -2.04 10.59 5.33
N SER A 74 -3.28 10.18 5.64
CA SER A 74 -3.58 8.79 5.99
C SER A 74 -3.27 7.83 4.84
N PHE A 75 -3.56 8.23 3.60
CA PHE A 75 -3.22 7.43 2.42
C PHE A 75 -1.71 7.26 2.25
N LEU A 76 -0.93 8.32 2.43
CA LEU A 76 0.53 8.25 2.37
C LEU A 76 1.11 7.35 3.47
N GLN A 77 0.57 7.42 4.68
CA GLN A 77 1.00 6.55 5.78
C GLN A 77 0.76 5.07 5.46
N GLU A 78 -0.43 4.74 4.95
CA GLU A 78 -0.78 3.38 4.55
C GLU A 78 0.12 2.89 3.41
N THR A 79 0.35 3.74 2.40
CA THR A 79 1.13 3.35 1.21
C THR A 79 2.61 3.22 1.52
N VAL A 80 3.19 4.11 2.32
CA VAL A 80 4.61 4.03 2.70
C VAL A 80 4.85 2.83 3.62
N SER A 81 3.97 2.58 4.60
CA SER A 81 4.09 1.41 5.47
C SER A 81 4.05 0.11 4.66
N ASN A 82 3.06 -0.04 3.77
CA ASN A 82 2.96 -1.20 2.90
C ASN A 82 4.11 -1.31 1.89
N GLY A 83 4.58 -0.18 1.37
CA GLY A 83 5.69 -0.12 0.42
C GLY A 83 7.03 -0.53 1.03
N LEU A 84 7.24 -0.28 2.32
CA LEU A 84 8.41 -0.77 3.08
C LEU A 84 8.31 -2.28 3.31
N ASP A 85 7.14 -2.79 3.72
CA ASP A 85 6.90 -4.22 3.92
C ASP A 85 7.17 -5.04 2.64
N LEU A 86 6.73 -4.53 1.48
CA LEU A 86 6.91 -5.19 0.18
C LEU A 86 8.37 -5.18 -0.28
N GLU A 87 9.11 -4.08 -0.12
CA GLU A 87 10.54 -4.04 -0.49
C GLU A 87 11.41 -4.95 0.39
N HIS A 88 11.07 -5.14 1.66
CA HIS A 88 11.74 -6.14 2.50
C HIS A 88 11.58 -7.58 1.96
N SER A 89 10.47 -7.87 1.28
CA SER A 89 10.22 -9.19 0.68
C SER A 89 10.90 -9.40 -0.68
N HIS A 90 11.23 -8.31 -1.38
CA HIS A 90 11.64 -8.33 -2.79
C HIS A 90 12.96 -7.55 -3.00
N SER A 91 14.01 -7.92 -2.28
CA SER A 91 15.39 -7.40 -2.44
C SER A 91 15.59 -5.88 -2.25
N PHE A 92 16.51 -5.53 -1.36
CA PHE A 92 16.92 -4.17 -1.02
C PHE A 92 17.47 -3.39 -2.24
N SER A 93 16.61 -2.66 -2.97
CA SER A 93 17.03 -1.69 -3.97
C SER A 93 16.97 -0.27 -3.39
N LEU A 94 18.14 0.33 -3.14
CA LEU A 94 18.31 1.68 -2.59
C LEU A 94 17.57 2.78 -3.38
N ASP A 95 17.27 2.54 -4.65
CA ASP A 95 16.64 3.50 -5.56
C ASP A 95 15.13 3.70 -5.28
N GLY A 96 14.42 2.65 -4.88
CA GLY A 96 12.95 2.66 -4.69
C GLY A 96 12.50 3.57 -3.54
N GLN A 97 13.21 3.54 -2.41
CA GLN A 97 12.93 4.39 -1.26
C GLN A 97 13.17 5.88 -1.57
N SER A 98 14.21 6.19 -2.34
CA SER A 98 14.54 7.57 -2.70
C SER A 98 13.43 8.22 -3.55
N ARG A 99 12.88 7.46 -4.50
CA ARG A 99 11.78 7.90 -5.38
C ARG A 99 10.47 8.08 -4.61
N LYS A 100 10.11 7.16 -3.73
CA LYS A 100 8.91 7.28 -2.88
C LYS A 100 8.97 8.52 -1.99
N LEU A 101 10.12 8.78 -1.35
CA LEU A 101 10.33 9.98 -0.55
C LEU A 101 10.24 11.26 -1.38
N ALA A 102 10.76 11.26 -2.61
CA ALA A 102 10.65 12.39 -3.52
C ALA A 102 9.18 12.67 -3.89
N ILE A 103 8.38 11.64 -4.18
CA ILE A 103 6.96 11.81 -4.48
C ILE A 103 6.20 12.34 -3.24
N VAL A 104 6.50 11.84 -2.04
CA VAL A 104 5.90 12.35 -0.80
C VAL A 104 6.17 13.84 -0.61
N LYS A 105 7.40 14.30 -0.89
CA LYS A 105 7.75 15.73 -0.85
C LYS A 105 6.96 16.54 -1.87
N GLN A 106 6.85 16.06 -3.11
CA GLN A 106 6.05 16.71 -4.15
C GLN A 106 4.57 16.81 -3.77
N VAL A 107 4.01 15.78 -3.13
CA VAL A 107 2.63 15.83 -2.63
C VAL A 107 2.48 16.92 -1.57
N ASP A 108 3.44 17.05 -0.65
CA ASP A 108 3.39 18.10 0.37
C ASP A 108 3.46 19.51 -0.22
N GLU A 109 4.37 19.74 -1.18
CA GLU A 109 4.46 20.99 -1.95
C GLU A 109 3.13 21.33 -2.64
N LYS A 110 2.50 20.34 -3.29
CA LYS A 110 1.20 20.54 -3.96
C LYS A 110 0.06 20.80 -2.97
N LEU A 111 0.10 20.24 -1.76
CA LEU A 111 -0.87 20.56 -0.71
C LEU A 111 -0.70 21.97 -0.15
N LEU A 112 0.53 22.51 -0.13
CA LEU A 112 0.80 23.90 0.21
C LEU A 112 0.26 24.83 -0.88
N GLU A 113 0.58 24.56 -2.15
CA GLU A 113 0.05 25.31 -3.29
C GLU A 113 -1.49 25.34 -3.28
N LEU A 114 -2.14 24.18 -3.08
CA LEU A 114 -3.60 24.10 -2.93
C LEU A 114 -4.13 24.93 -1.75
N THR A 115 -3.38 25.01 -0.66
CA THR A 115 -3.76 25.81 0.51
C THR A 115 -3.77 27.29 0.15
N GLU A 116 -2.71 27.78 -0.50
CA GLU A 116 -2.59 29.18 -0.95
C GLU A 116 -3.70 29.55 -1.94
N GLU A 117 -3.95 28.69 -2.92
CA GLU A 117 -4.97 28.89 -3.95
C GLU A 117 -6.38 28.92 -3.37
N ILE A 118 -6.66 28.16 -2.31
CA ILE A 118 -7.97 28.21 -1.63
C ILE A 118 -8.13 29.49 -0.79
N MET A 119 -7.05 30.02 -0.22
CA MET A 119 -7.10 31.31 0.46
C MET A 119 -7.29 32.47 -0.53
N ASN A 120 -6.77 32.33 -1.75
CA ASN A 120 -6.95 33.30 -2.82
C ASN A 120 -8.34 33.16 -3.48
N ARG A 121 -9.27 34.05 -3.11
CA ARG A 121 -10.68 33.98 -3.55
C ARG A 121 -10.89 34.27 -5.03
N GLU A 122 -9.91 34.82 -5.75
CA GLU A 122 -10.04 35.19 -7.16
C GLU A 122 -9.80 34.03 -8.14
N LYS A 123 -9.27 32.90 -7.64
CA LYS A 123 -8.86 31.78 -8.51
C LYS A 123 -10.03 30.97 -9.03
N LYS A 124 -9.88 30.43 -10.26
CA LYS A 124 -10.95 29.69 -10.93
C LYS A 124 -11.05 28.28 -10.36
N THR A 125 -12.26 27.72 -10.35
CA THR A 125 -12.49 26.36 -9.85
C THR A 125 -11.72 25.31 -10.65
N VAL A 126 -11.47 25.57 -11.94
CA VAL A 126 -10.70 24.68 -12.82
C VAL A 126 -9.25 24.53 -12.35
N ASP A 127 -8.63 25.60 -11.85
CA ASP A 127 -7.24 25.58 -11.37
C ASP A 127 -7.12 24.70 -10.11
N ILE A 128 -8.07 24.85 -9.19
CA ILE A 128 -8.16 24.02 -7.97
C ILE A 128 -8.38 22.54 -8.33
N LEU A 129 -9.24 22.25 -9.30
CA LEU A 129 -9.45 20.88 -9.78
C LEU A 129 -8.19 20.30 -10.44
N GLY A 130 -7.43 21.13 -11.16
CA GLY A 130 -6.13 20.77 -11.73
C GLY A 130 -5.15 20.32 -10.64
N LEU A 131 -4.96 21.14 -9.61
CA LEU A 131 -4.07 20.81 -8.48
C LEU A 131 -4.51 19.54 -7.74
N ILE A 132 -5.81 19.37 -7.50
CA ILE A 132 -6.34 18.14 -6.90
C ILE A 132 -6.07 16.93 -7.80
N GLY A 133 -6.16 17.09 -9.12
CA GLY A 133 -5.81 16.08 -10.11
C GLY A 133 -4.33 15.71 -10.07
N GLU A 134 -3.43 16.69 -10.00
CA GLU A 134 -1.99 16.48 -9.85
C GLU A 134 -1.66 15.71 -8.57
N ILE A 135 -2.23 16.12 -7.42
CA ILE A 135 -2.08 15.42 -6.15
C ILE A 135 -2.53 13.96 -6.30
N LYS A 136 -3.69 13.71 -6.91
CA LYS A 136 -4.17 12.34 -7.16
C LYS A 136 -3.21 11.53 -8.04
N GLY A 137 -2.69 12.14 -9.10
CA GLY A 137 -1.71 11.48 -9.98
C GLY A 137 -0.45 11.08 -9.23
N LEU A 138 0.08 11.98 -8.39
CA LEU A 138 1.21 11.68 -7.52
C LEU A 138 0.91 10.54 -6.56
N LEU A 139 -0.27 10.51 -5.94
CA LEU A 139 -0.66 9.42 -5.04
C LEU A 139 -0.76 8.06 -5.73
N ILE A 140 -1.23 8.01 -6.98
CA ILE A 140 -1.27 6.77 -7.78
C ILE A 140 0.14 6.22 -8.02
N ASN A 141 1.10 7.11 -8.30
CA ASN A 141 2.49 6.75 -8.56
C ASN A 141 3.23 6.16 -7.34
N ILE A 142 2.67 6.21 -6.12
CA ILE A 142 3.35 5.69 -4.92
C ILE A 142 3.07 4.19 -4.73
N TYR A 143 1.90 3.70 -5.12
CA TYR A 143 1.51 2.29 -4.94
C TYR A 143 1.47 1.47 -6.24
N THR A 144 1.64 2.13 -7.39
CA THR A 144 1.79 1.47 -8.71
C THR A 144 3.26 1.31 -9.04
#